data_AF-A0A0F9AMU7-F1
#
_entry.id   AF-A0A0F9AMU7-F1
#
_cell.length_a   1.000
_cell.length_b   1.000
_cell.length_c   1.000
_cell.angle_alpha   90.00
_cell.angle_beta   90.00
_cell.angle_gamma   90.00
#
_symmetry.space_group_name_H-M   'P 1'
#
loop_
_entity.id
_entity.type
_entity.pdbx_description
1 polymer ?
#
loop_
_entity_poly.entity_id
_entity_poly.type
_entity_poly.pdbx_seq_one_letter_code
_entity_poly.pdbx_strand_id
1 'polypeptide(L)'
;LPFSMEISAFLRTTDHDFSLWSRIASGLEKSKKKKEYVAQGRNILQYEQKLIDFLVSKAQRVVFEGYDTLAVNSMLFHTKSRIGHLLAEKRPPIGIVWSHQGDRIIVSLRSNGTVNVAALAARYGGGGHESAAGFSIKTSEKLPWKQL
;
A
#
# COMPACT_ATOMS: atom_id res chain seq x y z
N LEU A 1 13.73 -15.14 3.82
CA LEU A 1 13.39 -16.46 3.24
C LEU A 1 13.26 -16.32 1.73
N PRO A 2 13.81 -17.24 0.91
CA PRO A 2 13.62 -17.23 -0.54
C PRO A 2 12.14 -17.38 -0.94
N PHE A 3 11.72 -16.68 -1.98
CA PHE A 3 10.35 -16.72 -2.56
C PHE A 3 9.21 -16.36 -1.59
N SER A 4 9.50 -15.68 -0.49
CA SER A 4 8.48 -15.34 0.51
C SER A 4 7.39 -14.44 -0.07
N MET A 5 7.74 -13.52 -0.97
CA MET A 5 6.76 -12.64 -1.62
C MET A 5 5.80 -13.41 -2.51
N GLU A 6 6.31 -14.32 -3.35
CA GLU A 6 5.49 -15.16 -4.22
C GLU A 6 4.58 -16.07 -3.39
N ILE A 7 5.11 -16.72 -2.36
CA ILE A 7 4.32 -17.60 -1.49
C ILE A 7 3.24 -16.78 -0.77
N SER A 8 3.58 -15.62 -0.22
CA SER A 8 2.59 -14.73 0.40
C SER A 8 1.52 -14.25 -0.58
N ALA A 9 1.89 -13.94 -1.83
CA ALA A 9 0.94 -13.54 -2.87
C ALA A 9 -0.02 -14.68 -3.22
N PHE A 10 0.49 -15.91 -3.37
CA PHE A 10 -0.32 -17.10 -3.56
C PHE A 10 -1.26 -17.36 -2.38
N LEU A 11 -0.78 -17.28 -1.14
CA LEU A 11 -1.63 -17.50 0.04
C LEU A 11 -2.78 -16.50 0.15
N ARG A 12 -2.60 -15.25 -0.30
CA ARG A 12 -3.67 -14.24 -0.33
C ARG A 12 -4.84 -14.61 -1.25
N THR A 13 -4.65 -15.53 -2.19
CA THR A 13 -5.72 -16.01 -3.09
C THR A 13 -6.37 -17.30 -2.61
N THR A 14 -6.03 -17.77 -1.42
CA THR A 14 -6.59 -18.99 -0.82
C THR A 14 -7.54 -18.63 0.30
N ASP A 15 -8.53 -19.49 0.54
CA ASP A 15 -9.43 -19.32 1.69
C ASP A 15 -8.67 -19.45 3.02
N HIS A 16 -9.17 -18.75 4.03
CA HIS A 16 -8.63 -18.79 5.39
C HIS A 16 -9.11 -20.06 6.11
N ASP A 17 -8.59 -21.22 5.68
CA ASP A 17 -8.90 -22.54 6.23
C ASP A 17 -7.62 -23.26 6.69
N PHE A 18 -7.61 -23.69 7.95
CA PHE A 18 -6.44 -24.34 8.56
C PHE A 18 -6.09 -25.67 7.88
N SER A 19 -7.08 -26.42 7.39
CA SER A 19 -6.84 -27.70 6.70
C SER A 19 -6.16 -27.47 5.35
N LEU A 20 -6.61 -26.47 4.60
CA LEU A 20 -5.99 -26.02 3.36
C LEU A 20 -4.57 -25.50 3.60
N TRP A 21 -4.37 -24.66 4.60
CA TRP A 21 -3.04 -24.14 4.94
C TRP A 21 -2.08 -25.24 5.37
N SER A 22 -2.54 -26.24 6.12
CA SER A 22 -1.74 -27.43 6.47
C SER A 22 -1.33 -28.21 5.23
N ARG A 23 -2.23 -28.35 4.25
CA ARG A 23 -1.93 -28.99 2.96
C ARG A 23 -0.92 -28.18 2.14
N ILE A 24 -1.08 -26.86 2.10
CA ILE A 24 -0.15 -25.95 1.39
C ILE A 24 1.23 -26.01 2.05
N ALA A 25 1.31 -25.98 3.38
CA ALA A 25 2.55 -26.11 4.14
C ALA A 25 3.27 -27.43 3.81
N SER A 26 2.56 -28.56 3.85
CA SER A 26 3.11 -29.86 3.42
C SER A 26 3.55 -29.85 1.95
N GLY A 27 2.84 -29.12 1.09
CA GLY A 27 3.21 -28.92 -0.31
C GLY A 27 4.47 -28.07 -0.49
N LEU A 28 4.73 -27.09 0.37
CA LEU A 28 5.92 -26.24 0.33
C LEU A 28 7.21 -27.01 0.64
N GLU A 29 7.13 -28.10 1.42
CA GLU A 29 8.24 -29.02 1.65
C GLU A 29 8.56 -29.89 0.40
N LYS A 30 7.62 -29.99 -0.54
CA LYS A 30 7.80 -30.77 -1.77
C LYS A 30 8.27 -29.87 -2.91
N SER A 31 9.51 -30.05 -3.38
CA SER A 31 10.15 -29.22 -4.41
C SER A 31 9.27 -28.90 -5.63
N LYS A 32 8.55 -29.91 -6.17
CA LYS A 32 7.64 -29.72 -7.32
C LYS A 32 6.47 -28.79 -6.97
N LYS A 33 5.77 -29.04 -5.86
CA LYS A 33 4.62 -28.23 -5.42
C LYS A 33 5.04 -26.83 -5.02
N LYS A 34 6.19 -26.67 -4.35
CA LYS A 34 6.79 -25.37 -4.08
C LYS A 34 7.00 -24.56 -5.35
N LYS A 35 7.57 -25.14 -6.41
CA LYS A 35 7.75 -24.47 -7.71
C LYS A 35 6.40 -24.04 -8.32
N GLU A 36 5.38 -24.87 -8.22
CA GLU A 36 4.02 -24.55 -8.68
C GLU A 36 3.43 -23.34 -7.92
N TYR A 37 3.52 -23.31 -6.59
CA TYR A 37 3.03 -22.19 -5.77
C TYR A 37 3.80 -20.90 -6.04
N VAL A 38 5.13 -20.98 -6.18
CA VAL A 38 5.97 -19.82 -6.53
C VAL A 38 5.61 -19.27 -7.91
N ALA A 39 5.35 -20.14 -8.90
CA ALA A 39 4.95 -19.70 -10.24
C ALA A 39 3.60 -18.97 -10.21
N GLN A 40 2.62 -19.47 -9.45
CA GLN A 40 1.33 -18.80 -9.26
C GLN A 40 1.49 -17.44 -8.56
N GLY A 41 2.25 -17.40 -7.46
CA GLY A 41 2.58 -16.18 -6.75
C GLY A 41 3.27 -15.13 -7.62
N ARG A 42 4.18 -15.56 -8.50
CA ARG A 42 4.86 -14.68 -9.44
C ARG A 42 3.90 -14.03 -10.43
N ASN A 43 2.94 -14.77 -10.97
CA ASN A 43 1.94 -14.21 -11.88
C ASN A 43 1.06 -13.16 -11.17
N ILE A 44 0.69 -13.42 -9.91
CA ILE A 44 -0.06 -12.47 -9.08
C ILE A 44 0.76 -11.19 -8.87
N LEU A 45 2.04 -11.31 -8.49
CA LEU A 45 2.91 -10.14 -8.30
C LEU A 45 3.13 -9.33 -9.58
N GLN A 46 3.25 -9.99 -10.73
CA GLN A 46 3.35 -9.30 -12.03
C GLN A 46 2.10 -8.47 -12.34
N TYR A 47 0.92 -9.03 -12.07
CA TYR A 47 -0.34 -8.31 -12.24
C TYR A 47 -0.48 -7.17 -11.22
N GLU A 48 -0.13 -7.43 -9.94
CA GLU A 48 -0.11 -6.44 -8.86
C GLU A 48 0.78 -5.24 -9.24
N GLN A 49 1.97 -5.49 -9.80
CA GLN A 49 2.87 -4.43 -10.27
C GLN A 49 2.23 -3.58 -11.38
N LYS A 50 1.54 -4.19 -12.36
CA LYS A 50 0.83 -3.44 -13.41
C LYS A 50 -0.27 -2.54 -12.84
N LEU A 51 -1.00 -3.02 -11.83
CA LEU A 51 -2.01 -2.20 -11.13
C LEU A 51 -1.37 -1.04 -10.38
N ILE A 52 -0.25 -1.29 -9.69
CA ILE A 52 0.50 -0.25 -8.99
C ILE A 52 0.98 0.82 -9.98
N ASP A 53 1.59 0.43 -11.10
CA ASP A 53 2.09 1.35 -12.11
C ASP A 53 0.96 2.20 -12.71
N PHE A 54 -0.18 1.55 -13.00
CA PHE A 54 -1.39 2.25 -13.44
C PHE A 54 -1.85 3.29 -12.41
N LEU A 55 -1.96 2.92 -11.12
CA LEU A 55 -2.39 3.85 -10.07
C LEU A 55 -1.40 5.00 -9.88
N VAL A 56 -0.09 4.72 -9.88
CA VAL A 56 0.96 5.74 -9.80
C VAL A 56 0.90 6.70 -10.99
N SER A 57 0.49 6.24 -12.17
CA SER A 57 0.26 7.09 -13.35
C SER A 57 -0.96 8.01 -13.21
N LYS A 58 -1.94 7.65 -12.37
CA LYS A 58 -3.16 8.42 -12.10
C LYS A 58 -3.04 9.37 -10.90
N ALA A 59 -1.88 9.39 -10.25
CA ALA A 59 -1.66 10.26 -9.10
C ALA A 59 -1.72 11.74 -9.49
N GLN A 60 -2.42 12.51 -8.66
CA GLN A 60 -2.61 13.95 -8.83
C GLN A 60 -1.53 14.71 -8.07
N ARG A 61 -1.03 15.80 -8.66
CA ARG A 61 -0.12 16.71 -7.97
C ARG A 61 -0.92 17.56 -6.98
N VAL A 62 -0.46 17.63 -5.74
CA VAL A 62 -1.15 18.33 -4.66
C VAL A 62 -0.16 19.05 -3.75
N VAL A 63 -0.64 20.05 -3.00
CA VAL A 63 0.08 20.65 -1.88
C VAL A 63 -0.54 20.18 -0.58
N PHE A 64 0.25 19.51 0.27
CA PHE A 64 -0.13 19.03 1.60
C PHE A 64 0.87 19.49 2.64
N GLU A 65 0.43 20.21 3.68
CA GLU A 65 1.31 20.75 4.75
C GLU A 65 2.53 21.52 4.20
N GLY A 66 2.35 22.24 3.08
CA GLY A 66 3.42 22.99 2.39
C GLY A 66 4.29 22.16 1.43
N TYR A 67 4.11 20.85 1.36
CA TYR A 67 4.84 19.97 0.45
C TYR A 67 4.10 19.78 -0.88
N ASP A 68 4.80 20.02 -1.98
CA ASP A 68 4.36 19.70 -3.33
C ASP A 68 4.64 18.22 -3.64
N THR A 69 3.58 17.41 -3.68
CA THR A 69 3.65 15.94 -3.68
C THR A 69 2.61 15.32 -4.63
N LEU A 70 2.51 13.98 -4.63
CA LEU A 70 1.53 13.20 -5.36
C LEU A 70 0.56 12.50 -4.41
N ALA A 71 -0.73 12.56 -4.74
CA ALA A 71 -1.80 11.84 -4.08
C ALA A 71 -2.58 10.96 -5.06
N VAL A 72 -2.94 9.74 -4.64
CA VAL A 72 -3.81 8.87 -5.44
C VAL A 72 -4.91 8.25 -4.59
N ASN A 73 -6.11 8.16 -5.16
CA ASN A 73 -7.19 7.37 -4.58
C ASN A 73 -6.96 5.89 -4.89
N SER A 74 -6.85 5.05 -3.86
CA SER A 74 -6.76 3.60 -4.01
C SER A 74 -7.34 2.84 -2.82
N MET A 75 -8.32 1.98 -3.09
CA MET A 75 -8.89 1.05 -2.12
C MET A 75 -8.06 -0.23 -1.95
N LEU A 76 -6.94 -0.40 -2.68
CA LEU A 76 -6.11 -1.62 -2.62
C LEU A 76 -5.25 -1.65 -1.36
N PHE A 77 -5.82 -2.09 -0.23
CA PHE A 77 -5.18 -2.06 1.10
C PHE A 77 -3.78 -2.70 1.15
N HIS A 78 -3.56 -3.83 0.49
CA HIS A 78 -2.29 -4.55 0.54
C HIS A 78 -1.15 -3.86 -0.24
N THR A 79 -1.46 -2.97 -1.20
CA THR A 79 -0.46 -2.25 -1.99
C THR A 79 -0.28 -0.78 -1.59
N LYS A 80 -1.09 -0.25 -0.66
CA LYS A 80 -1.03 1.17 -0.21
C LYS A 80 0.39 1.60 0.14
N SER A 81 1.13 0.76 0.87
CA SER A 81 2.50 1.04 1.28
C SER A 81 3.45 1.18 0.09
N ARG A 82 3.32 0.29 -0.91
CA ARG A 82 4.18 0.29 -2.11
C ARG A 82 3.86 1.47 -3.02
N ILE A 83 2.57 1.74 -3.23
CA ILE A 83 2.11 2.91 -4.00
C ILE A 83 2.62 4.19 -3.34
N GLY A 84 2.37 4.38 -2.04
CA GLY A 84 2.79 5.59 -1.33
C GLY A 84 4.30 5.81 -1.37
N HIS A 85 5.10 4.75 -1.24
CA HIS A 85 6.56 4.84 -1.36
C HIS A 85 6.99 5.27 -2.76
N LEU A 86 6.44 4.67 -3.83
CA LEU A 86 6.75 5.06 -5.21
C LEU A 86 6.34 6.51 -5.51
N LEU A 87 5.22 6.98 -4.94
CA LEU A 87 4.83 8.39 -5.04
C LEU A 87 5.83 9.32 -4.35
N ALA A 88 6.32 8.94 -3.16
CA ALA A 88 7.35 9.69 -2.44
C ALA A 88 8.70 9.72 -3.17
N GLU A 89 9.06 8.66 -3.91
CA GLU A 89 10.24 8.66 -4.76
C GLU A 89 10.04 9.51 -6.03
N LYS A 90 8.86 9.40 -6.67
CA LYS A 90 8.54 10.12 -7.91
C LYS A 90 8.41 11.63 -7.70
N ARG A 91 7.91 12.06 -6.54
CA ARG A 91 7.85 13.48 -6.15
C ARG A 91 8.10 13.62 -4.64
N PRO A 92 9.37 13.68 -4.24
CA PRO A 92 9.77 13.81 -2.83
C PRO A 92 9.16 15.05 -2.16
N PRO A 93 9.02 15.03 -0.81
CA PRO A 93 9.54 14.01 0.12
C PRO A 93 8.51 12.98 0.59
N ILE A 94 7.24 13.17 0.23
CA ILE A 94 6.11 12.36 0.71
C ILE A 94 5.30 11.81 -0.46
N GLY A 95 4.48 10.80 -0.20
CA GLY A 95 3.50 10.25 -1.12
C GLY A 95 2.23 9.90 -0.37
N ILE A 96 1.08 10.21 -0.97
CA ILE A 96 -0.24 10.12 -0.33
C ILE A 96 -1.10 9.07 -1.03
N VAL A 97 -1.62 8.11 -0.27
CA VAL A 97 -2.65 7.19 -0.74
C VAL A 97 -3.88 7.37 0.12
N TRP A 98 -5.03 7.62 -0.51
CA TRP A 98 -6.27 7.85 0.22
C TRP A 98 -7.42 7.00 -0.32
N SER A 99 -8.44 6.77 0.50
CA SER A 99 -9.64 6.02 0.11
C SER A 99 -10.83 6.38 0.97
N HIS A 100 -12.03 6.31 0.42
CA HIS A 100 -13.27 6.38 1.21
C HIS A 100 -13.51 5.07 1.98
N GLN A 101 -13.97 5.19 3.22
CA GLN A 101 -14.43 4.10 4.06
C GLN A 101 -15.63 4.57 4.88
N GLY A 102 -16.84 4.37 4.35
CA GLY A 102 -18.07 4.89 4.96
C GLY A 102 -18.09 6.42 5.00
N ASP A 103 -18.31 6.99 6.18
CA ASP A 103 -18.31 8.42 6.45
C ASP A 103 -16.90 9.00 6.68
N ARG A 104 -15.85 8.21 6.47
CA ARG A 104 -14.46 8.62 6.63
C ARG A 104 -13.65 8.53 5.35
N ILE A 105 -12.62 9.37 5.28
CA ILE A 105 -11.53 9.29 4.32
C ILE A 105 -10.30 8.83 5.09
N ILE A 106 -9.73 7.69 4.69
CA ILE A 106 -8.50 7.16 5.27
C ILE A 106 -7.34 7.65 4.42
N VAL A 107 -6.35 8.25 5.07
CA VAL A 107 -5.14 8.77 4.42
C VAL A 107 -3.92 8.01 4.95
N SER A 108 -3.12 7.47 4.04
CA SER A 108 -1.83 6.87 4.32
C SER A 108 -0.72 7.73 3.71
N LEU A 109 0.25 8.08 4.54
CA LEU A 109 1.43 8.86 4.20
C LEU A 109 2.65 7.95 4.19
N ARG A 110 3.48 8.11 3.16
CA ARG A 110 4.83 7.54 3.09
C ARG A 110 5.83 8.65 2.87
N SER A 111 7.01 8.55 3.47
CA SER A 111 8.14 9.43 3.17
C SER A 111 9.31 8.63 2.61
N ASN A 112 10.18 9.32 1.87
CA ASN A 112 11.51 8.83 1.54
C ASN A 112 12.51 8.89 2.72
N GLY A 113 12.05 9.27 3.92
CA GLY A 113 12.85 9.35 5.14
C GLY A 113 13.34 10.75 5.50
N THR A 114 13.11 11.75 4.64
CA THR A 114 13.54 13.14 4.89
C THR A 114 12.52 13.96 5.69
N VAL A 115 11.28 13.48 5.80
CA VAL A 115 10.19 14.16 6.52
C VAL A 115 9.50 13.19 7.46
N ASN A 116 9.31 13.59 8.71
CA ASN A 116 8.55 12.83 9.69
C ASN A 116 7.04 12.94 9.41
N VAL A 117 6.49 11.95 8.70
CA VAL A 117 5.05 11.91 8.37
C VAL A 117 4.16 11.55 9.56
N ALA A 118 4.69 10.97 10.64
CA ALA A 118 3.93 10.76 11.87
C ALA A 118 3.57 12.08 12.54
N ALA A 119 4.49 13.04 12.55
CA ALA A 119 4.24 14.40 13.03
C ALA A 119 3.18 15.13 12.18
N LEU A 120 3.17 14.90 10.85
CA LEU A 120 2.12 15.44 9.97
C LEU A 120 0.76 14.79 10.27
N ALA A 121 0.72 13.45 10.38
CA ALA A 121 -0.51 12.71 10.66
C ALA A 121 -1.13 13.08 12.03
N ALA A 122 -0.30 13.35 13.04
CA ALA A 122 -0.75 13.73 14.38
C ALA A 122 -1.61 15.01 14.39
N ARG A 123 -1.37 15.95 13.45
CA ARG A 123 -2.17 17.18 13.29
C ARG A 123 -3.63 16.91 12.91
N TYR A 124 -3.88 15.74 12.35
CA TYR A 124 -5.19 15.25 11.93
C TYR A 124 -5.72 14.14 12.85
N GLY A 125 -5.17 14.01 14.06
CA GLY A 125 -5.55 12.97 15.02
C GLY A 125 -5.09 11.55 14.64
N GLY A 126 -4.13 11.42 13.72
CA GLY A 126 -3.53 10.16 13.33
C GLY A 126 -2.18 9.88 14.00
N GLY A 127 -1.40 8.97 13.42
CA GLY A 127 -0.09 8.59 13.92
C GLY A 127 0.58 7.49 13.10
N GLY A 128 1.74 7.02 13.59
CA GLY A 128 2.53 5.98 12.96
C GLY A 128 4.03 6.16 13.19
N HIS A 129 4.83 5.69 12.24
CA HIS A 129 6.29 5.84 12.23
C HIS A 129 6.71 7.03 11.38
N GLU A 130 7.95 7.49 11.58
CA GLU A 130 8.49 8.68 10.90
C GLU A 130 8.37 8.63 9.38
N SER A 131 8.55 7.44 8.77
CA SER A 131 8.43 7.25 7.32
C SER A 131 7.09 6.67 6.86
N ALA A 132 6.17 6.39 7.78
CA ALA A 132 4.93 5.68 7.52
C ALA A 132 3.85 5.98 8.56
N ALA A 133 2.89 6.80 8.20
CA ALA A 133 1.82 7.21 9.10
C ALA A 133 0.47 7.26 8.39
N GLY A 134 -0.60 7.42 9.16
CA GLY A 134 -1.93 7.61 8.60
C GLY A 134 -2.86 8.33 9.56
N PHE A 135 -3.91 8.89 8.99
CA PHE A 135 -4.97 9.57 9.73
C PHE A 135 -6.31 9.36 9.02
N SER A 136 -7.40 9.76 9.67
CA SER A 136 -8.72 9.72 9.03
C SER A 136 -9.54 10.94 9.36
N ILE A 137 -10.20 11.49 8.35
CA ILE A 137 -11.08 12.66 8.44
C ILE A 137 -12.50 12.27 8.03
N LYS A 138 -13.52 13.04 8.41
CA LYS A 138 -14.89 12.81 7.93
C LYS A 138 -15.01 13.20 6.46
N THR A 139 -15.88 12.52 5.71
CA THR A 139 -16.18 12.88 4.31
C THR A 139 -16.86 14.24 4.16
N SER A 140 -17.46 14.75 5.22
CA SER A 140 -18.00 16.12 5.27
C SER A 140 -16.91 17.20 5.37
N GLU A 141 -15.68 16.81 5.72
CA GLU A 141 -14.53 17.70 5.76
C GLU A 141 -13.87 17.78 4.38
N LYS A 142 -13.23 18.92 4.08
CA LYS A 142 -12.44 19.05 2.85
C LYS A 142 -11.16 18.22 2.96
N LEU A 143 -10.68 17.70 1.84
CA LEU A 143 -9.37 17.07 1.78
C LEU A 143 -8.30 18.06 2.28
N PRO A 144 -7.29 17.60 3.04
CA PRO A 144 -6.32 18.47 3.69
C PRO A 144 -5.22 18.94 2.73
N TRP A 145 -5.35 18.63 1.43
CA TRP A 145 -4.45 19.07 0.39
C TRP A 145 -5.22 19.77 -0.73
N LYS A 146 -4.53 20.68 -1.41
CA LYS A 146 -5.04 21.38 -2.59
C LYS A 146 -4.46 20.74 -3.84
N GLN A 147 -5.31 20.40 -4.80
CA GLN A 147 -4.85 19.95 -6.12
C GLN A 147 -4.21 21.12 -6.89
N LEU A 148 -3.08 20.86 -7.54
CA LEU A 148 -2.36 21.79 -8.43
C LEU A 148 -2.72 21.57 -9.90
#